data_AF-G9QVT2-F1
#
_entry.id   AF-G9QVT2-F1
#
_cell.length_a   1.000
_cell.length_b   1.000
_cell.length_c   1.000
_cell.angle_alpha   90.00
_cell.angle_beta   90.00
_cell.angle_gamma   90.00
#
_symmetry.space_group_name_H-M   'P 1'
#
loop_
_entity.id
_entity.type
_entity.pdbx_description
1 polymer ?
#
loop_
_entity_poly.entity_id
_entity_poly.type
_entity_poly.pdbx_seq_one_letter_code
_entity_poly.pdbx_strand_id
1 'polypeptide(L)'
;MKRIFIAFLSLLMASMLNAAQLREIKDISGDIVKVPVNVEKIAIFWYANNQIVLMIGGADKIVATTDLIKNNKWFAHIYPRISSIPNGVNGKSLQAEELVKLNPDIVIAADKNNK
;
A
#
# COMPACT_ATOMS: atom_id res chain seq x y z
N MET A 1 4.53 -16.48 38.99
CA MET A 1 5.51 -16.12 37.94
C MET A 1 5.53 -17.10 36.76
N LYS A 2 5.65 -18.43 36.95
CA LYS A 2 5.69 -19.40 35.83
C LYS A 2 4.48 -19.35 34.88
N ARG A 3 3.25 -19.18 35.39
CA ARG A 3 2.03 -19.07 34.58
C ARG A 3 1.98 -17.82 33.69
N ILE A 4 2.48 -16.69 34.21
CA ILE A 4 2.57 -15.42 33.46
C ILE A 4 3.66 -15.52 32.38
N PHE A 5 4.78 -16.18 32.70
CA PHE A 5 5.86 -16.43 31.75
C PHE A 5 5.42 -17.35 30.59
N ILE A 6 4.63 -18.40 30.89
CA ILE A 6 4.06 -19.29 29.86
C ILE A 6 3.08 -18.54 28.97
N ALA A 7 2.20 -17.71 29.54
CA ALA A 7 1.26 -16.88 28.77
C ALA A 7 1.99 -15.90 27.82
N PHE A 8 3.07 -15.27 28.30
CA PHE A 8 3.92 -14.39 27.49
C PHE A 8 4.63 -15.15 26.37
N LEU A 9 5.12 -16.35 26.64
CA LEU A 9 5.79 -17.19 25.64
C LEU A 9 4.82 -17.69 24.55
N SER A 10 3.58 -18.03 24.92
CA SER A 10 2.54 -18.40 23.95
C SER A 10 2.08 -17.22 23.09
N LEU A 11 2.04 -16.00 23.65
CA LEU A 11 1.70 -14.80 22.87
C LEU A 11 2.82 -14.44 21.88
N LEU A 12 4.08 -14.64 22.29
CA LEU A 12 5.24 -14.45 21.42
C LEU A 12 5.27 -15.47 20.27
N MET A 13 5.00 -16.75 20.52
CA MET A 13 4.90 -17.77 19.46
C MET A 13 3.76 -17.48 18.48
N ALA A 14 2.59 -17.06 18.97
CA ALA A 14 1.47 -16.70 18.09
C ALA A 14 1.80 -15.51 17.16
N SER A 15 2.65 -14.58 17.62
CA SER A 15 3.13 -13.46 16.78
C SER A 15 4.12 -13.90 15.68
N MET A 16 4.83 -15.03 15.87
CA MET A 16 5.78 -15.55 14.87
C MET A 16 5.13 -16.37 13.75
N LEU A 17 3.90 -16.86 13.94
CA LEU A 17 3.16 -17.63 12.93
C LEU A 17 2.57 -16.77 11.80
N ASN A 18 2.61 -15.44 11.91
CA ASN A 18 1.99 -14.55 10.94
C ASN A 18 2.98 -14.07 9.87
N ALA A 19 3.76 -14.98 9.30
CA ALA A 19 4.53 -14.67 8.10
C ALA A 19 3.56 -14.50 6.93
N ALA A 20 3.55 -13.31 6.31
CA ALA A 20 2.69 -13.05 5.17
C ALA A 20 2.99 -14.06 4.05
N GLN A 21 1.99 -14.85 3.66
CA GLN A 21 2.11 -15.72 2.49
C GLN A 21 2.31 -14.83 1.26
N LEU A 22 3.34 -15.13 0.46
CA LEU A 22 3.67 -14.36 -0.75
C LEU A 22 3.26 -15.15 -1.99
N ARG A 23 2.87 -14.42 -3.05
CA ARG A 23 2.72 -14.93 -4.41
C ARG A 23 3.69 -14.21 -5.35
N GLU A 24 4.18 -14.91 -6.35
CA GLU A 24 5.01 -14.33 -7.41
C GLU A 24 4.12 -13.81 -8.53
N ILE A 25 4.38 -12.58 -8.97
CA ILE A 25 3.68 -11.93 -10.07
C ILE A 25 4.74 -11.40 -11.04
N LYS A 26 4.53 -11.57 -12.34
CA LYS A 26 5.31 -10.87 -13.36
C LYS A 26 4.69 -9.51 -13.63
N ASP A 27 5.42 -8.43 -13.38
CA ASP A 27 4.93 -7.08 -13.65
C ASP A 27 4.99 -6.70 -15.13
N ILE A 28 4.56 -5.48 -15.47
CA ILE A 28 4.52 -4.99 -16.85
C ILE A 28 5.90 -4.73 -17.45
N SER A 29 6.93 -4.56 -16.62
CA SER A 29 8.33 -4.41 -17.02
C SER A 29 9.02 -5.76 -17.19
N GLY A 30 8.35 -6.85 -16.78
CA GLY A 30 8.79 -8.23 -16.92
C GLY A 30 9.48 -8.81 -15.68
N ASP A 31 9.57 -8.04 -14.59
CA ASP A 31 10.23 -8.45 -13.36
C ASP A 31 9.31 -9.35 -12.52
N ILE A 32 9.91 -10.32 -11.81
CA ILE A 32 9.18 -11.17 -10.86
C ILE A 32 9.15 -10.49 -9.49
N VAL A 33 7.96 -10.08 -9.07
CA VAL A 33 7.71 -9.38 -7.81
C VAL A 33 6.96 -10.30 -6.85
N LYS A 34 7.44 -10.37 -5.59
CA LYS A 34 6.76 -11.10 -4.52
C LYS A 34 5.76 -10.17 -3.83
N VAL A 35 4.49 -10.54 -3.86
CA VAL A 35 3.38 -9.75 -3.32
C VAL A 35 2.65 -10.56 -2.25
N PRO A 36 2.30 -9.98 -1.09
CA PRO A 36 1.45 -10.65 -0.11
C PRO A 36 0.14 -11.15 -0.73
N VAL A 37 -0.29 -12.36 -0.35
CA VAL A 37 -1.57 -12.93 -0.79
C VAL A 37 -2.72 -12.00 -0.37
N ASN A 38 -2.64 -11.48 0.85
CA ASN A 38 -3.55 -10.50 1.42
C ASN A 38 -2.87 -9.13 1.45
N VAL A 39 -3.35 -8.21 0.63
CA VAL A 39 -2.89 -6.82 0.57
C VAL A 39 -3.92 -5.95 1.27
N GLU A 40 -3.52 -5.17 2.26
CA GLU A 40 -4.37 -4.27 3.06
C GLU A 40 -3.92 -2.81 2.99
N LYS A 41 -2.66 -2.55 2.61
CA LYS A 41 -2.09 -1.20 2.47
C LYS A 41 -1.41 -1.03 1.12
N ILE A 42 -1.96 -0.13 0.31
CA ILE A 42 -1.53 0.15 -1.06
C ILE A 42 -1.07 1.61 -1.16
N ALA A 43 0.16 1.81 -1.64
CA ALA A 43 0.63 3.13 -2.06
C ALA A 43 0.56 3.23 -3.59
N ILE A 44 -0.09 4.28 -4.13
CA ILE A 44 -0.34 4.40 -5.57
C ILE A 44 0.17 5.74 -6.10
N PHE A 45 1.25 5.69 -6.89
CA PHE A 45 1.93 6.88 -7.42
C PHE A 45 1.72 7.11 -8.92
N TRP A 46 0.82 6.35 -9.54
CA TRP A 46 0.36 6.60 -10.90
C TRP A 46 -1.13 6.94 -10.95
N TYR A 47 -1.47 8.00 -11.68
CA TYR A 47 -2.80 8.63 -11.62
C TYR A 47 -3.93 7.66 -12.00
N ALA A 48 -3.81 6.97 -13.13
CA ALA A 48 -4.85 6.06 -13.64
C ALA A 48 -5.10 4.86 -12.71
N ASN A 49 -4.06 4.38 -12.03
CA ASN A 49 -4.17 3.18 -11.19
C ASN A 49 -5.07 3.41 -9.96
N ASN A 50 -5.16 4.65 -9.46
CA ASN A 50 -6.06 4.99 -8.36
C ASN A 50 -7.53 4.72 -8.73
N GLN A 51 -7.92 5.01 -9.98
CA GLN A 51 -9.28 4.82 -10.47
C GLN A 51 -9.57 3.33 -10.67
N ILE A 52 -8.60 2.55 -11.15
CA ILE A 52 -8.73 1.09 -11.29
C ILE A 52 -8.94 0.44 -9.92
N VAL A 53 -8.11 0.80 -8.92
CA VAL A 53 -8.23 0.28 -7.55
C VAL A 53 -9.59 0.64 -6.94
N LEU A 54 -10.11 1.85 -7.20
CA LEU A 54 -11.46 2.23 -6.80
C LEU A 54 -12.53 1.33 -7.44
N MET A 55 -12.48 1.12 -8.76
CA MET A 55 -13.47 0.32 -9.49
C MET A 55 -13.56 -1.14 -9.02
N ILE A 56 -12.44 -1.72 -8.58
CA ILE A 56 -12.41 -3.10 -8.07
C ILE A 56 -12.66 -3.20 -6.56
N GLY A 57 -13.08 -2.10 -5.91
CA GLY A 57 -13.42 -2.07 -4.48
C GLY A 57 -12.23 -2.00 -3.52
N GLY A 58 -11.04 -1.65 -4.00
CA GLY A 58 -9.81 -1.59 -3.20
C GLY A 58 -9.47 -0.21 -2.61
N ALA A 59 -10.31 0.82 -2.80
CA ALA A 59 -9.98 2.20 -2.43
C ALA A 59 -9.69 2.39 -0.93
N ASP A 60 -10.35 1.65 -0.05
CA ASP A 60 -10.13 1.72 1.40
C ASP A 60 -8.74 1.29 1.84
N LYS A 61 -8.07 0.51 1.00
CA LYS A 61 -6.71 0.02 1.22
C LYS A 61 -5.64 1.03 0.81
N ILE A 62 -6.02 2.14 0.18
CA ILE A 62 -5.07 3.17 -0.23
C ILE A 62 -4.58 3.93 1.02
N VAL A 63 -3.26 3.96 1.20
CA VAL A 63 -2.58 4.65 2.31
C VAL A 63 -1.70 5.82 1.87
N ALA A 64 -1.35 5.88 0.58
CA ALA A 64 -0.67 7.02 -0.02
C ALA A 64 -1.09 7.17 -1.48
N THR A 65 -1.25 8.42 -1.93
CA THR A 65 -1.52 8.75 -3.34
C THR A 65 -0.77 10.02 -3.76
N THR A 66 -1.14 10.61 -4.89
CA THR A 66 -0.57 11.85 -5.41
C THR A 66 -1.50 13.04 -5.16
N ASP A 67 -0.94 14.26 -5.16
CA ASP A 67 -1.72 15.49 -5.07
C ASP A 67 -2.78 15.63 -6.18
N LEU A 68 -2.49 15.14 -7.39
CA LEU A 68 -3.44 15.20 -8.49
C LEU A 68 -4.71 14.40 -8.16
N ILE A 69 -4.56 13.23 -7.53
CA ILE A 69 -5.68 12.36 -7.19
C ILE A 69 -6.42 12.85 -5.96
N LYS A 70 -5.72 13.27 -4.90
CA LYS A 70 -6.36 13.78 -3.67
C LYS A 70 -7.24 15.01 -3.94
N ASN A 71 -6.83 15.84 -4.90
CA ASN A 71 -7.51 17.07 -5.30
C ASN A 71 -8.46 16.89 -6.49
N ASN A 72 -8.60 15.66 -7.01
CA ASN A 72 -9.49 15.39 -8.14
C ASN A 72 -10.96 15.46 -7.68
N LYS A 73 -11.70 16.45 -8.19
CA LYS A 73 -13.10 16.68 -7.82
C LYS A 73 -14.03 15.50 -8.10
N TRP A 74 -13.83 14.80 -9.22
CA TRP A 74 -14.61 13.61 -9.54
C TRP A 74 -14.28 12.46 -8.58
N PHE A 75 -12.99 12.24 -8.31
CA PHE A 75 -12.58 11.17 -7.40
C PHE A 75 -13.11 11.42 -5.99
N ALA A 76 -12.99 12.64 -5.48
CA ALA A 76 -13.50 13.02 -4.16
C ALA A 76 -15.05 12.97 -4.08
N HIS A 77 -15.74 13.17 -5.20
CA HIS A 77 -17.20 13.01 -5.24
C HIS A 77 -17.63 11.55 -5.06
N ILE A 78 -16.92 10.61 -5.72
CA ILE A 78 -17.22 9.17 -5.63
C ILE A 78 -16.64 8.54 -4.36
N TYR A 79 -15.45 9.00 -3.93
CA TYR A 79 -14.72 8.48 -2.77
C TYR A 79 -14.14 9.63 -1.92
N PRO A 80 -14.93 10.22 -1.01
CA PRO A 80 -14.53 11.41 -0.25
C PRO A 80 -13.26 11.24 0.59
N ARG A 81 -12.98 10.02 1.08
CA ARG A 81 -11.77 9.74 1.87
C ARG A 81 -10.47 10.02 1.09
N ILE A 82 -10.50 10.06 -0.24
CA ILE A 82 -9.29 10.34 -1.04
C ILE A 82 -8.58 11.62 -0.62
N SER A 83 -9.33 12.64 -0.23
CA SER A 83 -8.79 13.96 0.11
C SER A 83 -8.05 13.99 1.44
N SER A 84 -8.24 12.99 2.31
CA SER A 84 -7.49 12.84 3.56
C SER A 84 -6.27 11.91 3.45
N ILE A 85 -6.09 11.23 2.32
CA ILE A 85 -4.97 10.30 2.14
C ILE A 85 -3.66 11.10 2.00
N PRO A 86 -2.59 10.70 2.71
CA PRO A 86 -1.28 11.32 2.57
C PRO A 86 -0.79 11.36 1.13
N ASN A 87 -0.14 12.47 0.78
CA ASN A 87 0.62 12.55 -0.45
C ASN A 87 1.99 11.88 -0.24
N GLY A 88 2.33 10.88 -1.06
CA GLY A 88 3.64 10.24 -1.03
C GLY A 88 4.66 10.83 -2.00
N VAL A 89 4.31 11.88 -2.76
CA VAL A 89 5.14 12.49 -3.81
C VAL A 89 5.27 14.02 -3.61
N ASN A 90 6.47 14.57 -3.80
CA ASN A 90 6.75 16.00 -3.77
C ASN A 90 7.21 16.41 -5.16
N GLY A 91 6.32 17.04 -5.93
CA GLY A 91 6.53 17.26 -7.35
C GLY A 91 6.57 15.93 -8.12
N LYS A 92 7.75 15.58 -8.66
CA LYS A 92 8.00 14.31 -9.36
C LYS A 92 8.74 13.27 -8.50
N SER A 93 9.11 13.61 -7.27
CA SER A 93 9.98 12.78 -6.44
C SER A 93 9.16 12.06 -5.37
N LEU A 94 9.37 10.76 -5.23
CA LEU A 94 8.80 9.95 -4.15
C LEU A 94 9.44 10.33 -2.80
N GLN A 95 8.65 10.42 -1.73
CA GLN A 95 9.18 10.55 -0.35
C GLN A 95 9.37 9.16 0.22
N ALA A 96 10.58 8.62 0.10
CA ALA A 96 10.88 7.27 0.57
C ALA A 96 10.65 7.12 2.09
N GLU A 97 11.03 8.11 2.89
CA GLU A 97 10.91 8.08 4.34
C GLU A 97 9.45 8.10 4.80
N GLU A 98 8.62 8.94 4.17
CA GLU A 98 7.18 8.96 4.45
C GLU A 98 6.53 7.64 4.02
N LEU A 99 6.97 7.08 2.90
CA LEU A 99 6.49 5.77 2.45
C LEU A 99 6.85 4.65 3.43
N VAL A 100 8.07 4.65 3.95
CA VAL A 100 8.51 3.68 4.97
C VAL A 100 7.68 3.79 6.24
N LYS A 101 7.34 5.01 6.70
CA LYS A 101 6.46 5.21 7.87
C LYS A 101 5.06 4.62 7.67
N LEU A 102 4.52 4.73 6.45
CA LEU A 102 3.21 4.18 6.10
C LEU A 102 3.23 2.65 5.98
N ASN A 103 4.41 2.05 5.83
CA ASN A 103 4.64 0.62 5.76
C ASN A 103 3.64 -0.10 4.81
N PRO A 104 3.55 0.30 3.52
CA PRO A 104 2.63 -0.30 2.58
C PRO A 104 3.01 -1.77 2.30
N ASP A 105 2.03 -2.59 1.97
CA ASP A 105 2.26 -3.96 1.54
C ASP A 105 2.74 -4.00 0.09
N ILE A 106 2.24 -3.08 -0.74
CA ILE A 106 2.65 -2.89 -2.13
C ILE A 106 2.71 -1.42 -2.52
N VAL A 107 3.57 -1.14 -3.50
CA VAL A 107 3.69 0.16 -4.14
C VAL A 107 3.43 0.00 -5.63
N ILE A 108 2.49 0.77 -6.17
CA ILE A 108 2.19 0.81 -7.60
C ILE A 108 2.69 2.15 -8.15
N ALA A 109 3.75 2.11 -8.94
CA ALA A 109 4.39 3.30 -9.51
C ALA A 109 4.48 3.22 -11.04
N ALA A 110 4.88 4.32 -11.68
CA ALA A 110 5.18 4.32 -13.11
C ALA A 110 6.44 3.48 -13.39
N ASP A 111 6.57 3.00 -14.63
CA ASP A 111 7.82 2.40 -15.11
C ASP A 111 8.97 3.40 -14.98
N LYS A 112 10.14 2.92 -14.56
CA LYS A 112 11.38 3.71 -14.40
C LYS A 112 11.80 4.48 -15.66
N ASN A 113 11.38 4.00 -16.84
CA ASN A 113 11.70 4.57 -18.14
C ASN A 113 10.61 5.48 -18.70
N ASN A 114 9.47 5.61 -18.01
CA ASN A 114 8.39 6.49 -18.44
C ASN A 114 8.81 7.94 -18.08
N LYS A 115 9.29 8.67 -19.09
CA LYS A 115 9.78 10.07 -18.95
C LYS A 115 8.65 11.06 -18.67
#